data_AF-A0AA43QY15-F1
#
_entry.id   AF-A0AA43QY15-F1
#
_cell.length_a   1.000
_cell.length_b   1.000
_cell.length_c   1.000
_cell.angle_alpha   90.00
_cell.angle_beta   90.00
_cell.angle_gamma   90.00
#
_symmetry.space_group_name_H-M   'P 1'
#
loop_
_entity.id
_entity.type
_entity.pdbx_description
1 polymer ?
#
loop_
_entity_poly.entity_id
_entity_poly.type
_entity_poly.pdbx_seq_one_letter_code
_entity_poly.pdbx_strand_id
1 'polypeptide(L)'
;MNIKKYKKLFFSFDLLLNIVFFLSLFFIFVYIIWAKNYNKQFEDTGSMPLLYMKYINWRHLYPISFSLIYLSIFMLQFTKFVILLRNKNGILKSLFPIFFINKINILNSNLKINKNNFIAFFVILNISLLSILISAIFNIISDSVYWSFIVFIIYFGTIMISYIPIAFYFHKKDITIN
;
A
#
# COMPACT_ATOMS: atom_id res chain seq x y z
N MET A 1 23.37 -4.45 -14.65
CA MET A 1 22.13 -5.22 -14.38
C MET A 1 21.48 -5.46 -15.73
N ASN A 2 21.28 -6.72 -16.09
CA ASN A 2 20.59 -7.06 -17.33
C ASN A 2 19.17 -6.45 -17.27
N ILE A 3 18.79 -5.61 -18.24
CA ILE A 3 17.49 -4.92 -18.29
C ILE A 3 16.33 -5.90 -18.05
N LYS A 4 16.48 -7.15 -18.51
CA LYS A 4 15.53 -8.24 -18.27
C LYS A 4 15.28 -8.52 -16.78
N LYS A 5 16.32 -8.52 -15.94
CA LYS A 5 16.17 -8.73 -14.48
C LYS A 5 15.43 -7.55 -13.81
N TYR A 6 15.69 -6.33 -14.26
CA TYR A 6 15.03 -5.14 -13.69
C TYR A 6 13.55 -5.08 -14.06
N LYS A 7 13.23 -5.42 -15.32
CA LYS A 7 11.84 -5.58 -15.77
C LYS A 7 11.08 -6.64 -14.97
N LYS A 8 11.71 -7.79 -14.68
CA LYS A 8 11.11 -8.83 -13.83
C LYS A 8 10.82 -8.33 -12.42
N LEU A 9 11.79 -7.65 -11.79
CA LEU A 9 11.65 -7.13 -10.43
C LEU A 9 10.54 -6.07 -10.35
N PHE A 10 10.49 -5.14 -11.30
CA PHE A 10 9.39 -4.16 -11.40
C PHE A 10 8.03 -4.83 -11.59
N PHE A 11 7.94 -5.90 -12.38
CA PHE A 11 6.70 -6.62 -12.57
C PHE A 11 6.24 -7.36 -11.32
N SER A 12 7.14 -8.06 -10.64
CA SER A 12 6.81 -8.71 -9.37
C SER A 12 6.28 -7.70 -8.36
N PHE A 13 6.86 -6.50 -8.36
CA PHE A 13 6.39 -5.39 -7.53
C PHE A 13 5.01 -4.87 -7.95
N ASP A 14 4.80 -4.63 -9.25
CA ASP A 14 3.51 -4.19 -9.81
C ASP A 14 2.39 -5.19 -9.50
N LEU A 15 2.66 -6.48 -9.69
CA LEU A 15 1.72 -7.56 -9.41
C LEU A 15 1.37 -7.62 -7.92
N LEU A 16 2.38 -7.50 -7.03
CA LEU A 16 2.14 -7.42 -5.59
C LEU A 16 1.26 -6.23 -5.21
N LEU A 17 1.57 -5.03 -5.70
CA LEU A 17 0.76 -3.84 -5.43
C LEU A 17 -0.68 -3.98 -5.93
N ASN A 18 -0.89 -4.59 -7.09
CA ASN A 18 -2.23 -4.81 -7.64
C ASN A 18 -3.00 -5.83 -6.79
N ILE A 19 -2.39 -6.95 -6.42
CA ILE A 19 -3.01 -7.95 -5.53
C ILE A 19 -3.42 -7.30 -4.21
N VAL A 20 -2.52 -6.54 -3.59
CA VAL A 20 -2.76 -5.89 -2.30
C VAL A 20 -3.83 -4.80 -2.42
N PHE A 21 -3.88 -4.08 -3.54
CA PHE A 21 -4.95 -3.12 -3.82
C PHE A 21 -6.32 -3.80 -3.92
N PHE A 22 -6.45 -4.90 -4.67
CA PHE A 22 -7.71 -5.65 -4.74
C PHE A 22 -8.10 -6.29 -3.40
N LEU A 23 -7.12 -6.84 -2.67
CA LEU A 23 -7.34 -7.35 -1.31
C LEU A 23 -7.85 -6.25 -0.39
N SER A 24 -7.34 -5.02 -0.51
CA SER A 24 -7.83 -3.89 0.28
C SER A 24 -9.31 -3.61 0.03
N LEU A 25 -9.74 -3.58 -1.23
CA LEU A 25 -11.15 -3.39 -1.54
C LEU A 25 -12.02 -4.51 -0.97
N PHE A 26 -11.54 -5.76 -1.05
CA PHE A 26 -12.23 -6.91 -0.46
C PHE A 26 -12.36 -6.81 1.07
N PHE A 27 -11.29 -6.43 1.77
CA PHE A 27 -11.30 -6.29 3.23
C PHE A 27 -12.26 -5.19 3.72
N ILE A 28 -12.50 -4.13 2.94
CA ILE A 28 -13.56 -3.14 3.25
C ILE A 28 -14.92 -3.83 3.37
N PHE A 29 -15.29 -4.65 2.38
CA PHE A 29 -16.58 -5.32 2.36
C PHE A 29 -16.73 -6.31 3.52
N VAL A 30 -15.70 -7.13 3.75
CA VAL A 30 -15.67 -8.07 4.88
C VAL A 30 -15.82 -7.33 6.20
N TYR A 31 -15.13 -6.20 6.35
CA TYR A 31 -15.24 -5.38 7.55
C TYR A 31 -16.65 -4.81 7.76
N ILE A 32 -17.28 -4.23 6.74
CA ILE A 32 -18.63 -3.63 6.88
C ILE A 32 -19.61 -4.69 7.42
N ILE A 33 -19.55 -5.90 6.88
CA ILE A 33 -20.40 -7.03 7.31
C ILE A 33 -20.04 -7.44 8.74
N TRP A 34 -18.75 -7.61 9.03
CA TRP A 34 -18.29 -8.03 10.36
C TRP A 34 -18.63 -7.01 11.44
N ALA A 35 -18.36 -5.72 11.22
CA ALA A 35 -18.65 -4.64 12.16
C ALA A 35 -20.15 -4.48 12.43
N LYS A 36 -20.99 -4.67 11.41
CA LYS A 36 -22.44 -4.66 11.58
C LYS A 36 -22.90 -5.80 12.49
N ASN A 37 -22.36 -7.00 12.29
CA ASN A 37 -22.68 -8.16 13.13
C ASN A 37 -22.12 -8.03 14.54
N TYR A 38 -20.90 -7.52 14.68
CA TYR A 38 -20.23 -7.31 15.96
C TYR A 38 -20.96 -6.27 16.80
N ASN A 39 -21.24 -5.09 16.26
CA ASN A 39 -21.97 -4.04 16.97
C ASN A 39 -23.37 -4.49 17.41
N LYS A 40 -24.06 -5.29 16.58
CA LYS A 40 -25.37 -5.84 16.92
C LYS A 40 -25.33 -6.74 18.17
N GLN A 41 -24.25 -7.51 18.38
CA GLN A 41 -24.07 -8.33 19.58
C GLN A 41 -23.99 -7.50 20.87
N PHE A 42 -23.51 -6.26 20.80
CA PHE A 42 -23.45 -5.34 21.94
C PHE A 42 -24.73 -4.52 22.14
N GLU A 43 -25.46 -4.21 21.07
CA GLU A 43 -26.79 -3.58 21.15
C GLU A 43 -27.82 -4.53 21.79
N ASP A 44 -27.76 -5.82 21.46
CA ASP A 44 -28.72 -6.83 21.94
C ASP A 44 -28.49 -7.27 23.40
N THR A 45 -27.36 -6.95 24.03
CA THR A 45 -26.98 -7.45 25.38
C THR A 45 -27.36 -6.50 26.53
N GLY A 46 -27.87 -5.29 26.25
CA GLY A 46 -28.52 -4.37 27.19
C GLY A 46 -27.76 -3.92 28.45
N SER A 47 -26.53 -4.42 28.69
CA SER A 47 -25.87 -4.38 30.00
C SER A 47 -24.41 -3.90 29.97
N MET A 48 -23.92 -3.37 28.84
CA MET A 48 -22.56 -2.86 28.76
C MET A 48 -22.45 -1.43 29.32
N PRO A 49 -21.51 -1.12 30.24
CA PRO A 49 -21.33 0.22 30.75
C PRO A 49 -20.99 1.23 29.63
N LEU A 50 -21.64 2.39 29.63
CA LEU A 50 -21.44 3.49 28.66
C LEU A 50 -19.96 3.85 28.41
N LEU A 51 -19.13 3.72 29.45
CA LEU A 51 -17.68 3.95 29.38
C LEU A 51 -16.98 2.96 28.43
N TYR A 52 -17.30 1.66 28.51
CA TYR A 52 -16.72 0.63 27.64
C TYR A 52 -17.22 0.74 26.19
N MET A 53 -18.49 1.10 26.01
CA MET A 53 -19.08 1.34 24.68
C MET A 53 -18.37 2.47 23.92
N LYS A 54 -17.81 3.46 24.65
CA LYS A 54 -17.10 4.61 24.08
C LYS A 54 -15.68 4.26 23.60
N TYR A 55 -14.99 3.33 24.27
CA TYR A 55 -13.68 2.81 23.85
C TYR A 55 -13.79 1.76 22.74
N ILE A 56 -14.89 1.01 22.73
CA ILE A 56 -15.25 -0.03 21.74
C ILE A 56 -16.14 0.60 20.66
N ASN A 57 -15.90 1.86 20.25
CA ASN A 57 -16.65 2.45 19.13
C ASN A 57 -15.99 2.09 17.79
N TRP A 58 -16.03 0.79 17.50
CA TRP A 58 -15.49 0.15 16.29
C TRP A 58 -16.07 0.69 15.00
N ARG A 59 -17.25 1.33 15.08
CA ARG A 59 -17.90 2.02 13.97
C ARG A 59 -17.01 3.09 13.34
N HIS A 60 -16.03 3.63 14.08
CA HIS A 60 -15.19 4.73 13.61
C HIS A 60 -13.70 4.41 13.59
N LEU A 61 -13.17 3.66 14.56
CA LEU A 61 -11.73 3.38 14.64
C LEU A 61 -11.23 2.50 13.48
N TYR A 62 -11.95 1.41 13.16
CA TYR A 62 -11.53 0.52 12.09
C TYR A 62 -11.64 1.16 10.69
N PRO A 63 -12.72 1.89 10.31
CA PRO A 63 -12.78 2.55 9.02
C PRO A 63 -11.68 3.59 8.85
N ILE A 64 -11.29 4.30 9.91
CA ILE A 64 -10.17 5.25 9.88
C ILE A 64 -8.85 4.51 9.64
N SER A 65 -8.57 3.47 10.43
CA SER A 65 -7.40 2.60 10.28
C SER A 65 -7.30 2.02 8.86
N PHE A 66 -8.43 1.50 8.36
CA PHE A 66 -8.52 0.94 7.02
C PHE A 66 -8.35 2.00 5.93
N SER A 67 -8.97 3.17 6.08
CA SER A 67 -8.85 4.27 5.12
C SER A 67 -7.40 4.75 5.00
N LEU A 68 -6.65 4.78 6.10
CA LEU A 68 -5.22 5.10 6.08
C LEU A 68 -4.43 4.05 5.27
N ILE A 69 -4.70 2.77 5.48
CA ILE A 69 -4.08 1.68 4.71
C ILE A 69 -4.43 1.80 3.22
N TYR A 70 -5.71 1.97 2.89
CA TYR A 70 -6.18 2.08 1.52
C TYR A 70 -5.55 3.29 0.81
N LEU A 71 -5.57 4.46 1.47
CA LEU A 71 -4.98 5.68 0.93
C LEU A 71 -3.48 5.50 0.67
N SER A 72 -2.76 4.79 1.54
CA SER A 72 -1.34 4.48 1.36
C SER A 72 -1.10 3.68 0.06
N ILE A 73 -1.85 2.60 -0.14
CA ILE A 73 -1.72 1.77 -1.35
C ILE A 73 -2.16 2.53 -2.60
N PHE A 74 -3.24 3.31 -2.50
CA PHE A 74 -3.72 4.16 -3.59
C PHE A 74 -2.64 5.18 -4.01
N MET A 75 -1.98 5.82 -3.05
CA MET A 75 -0.90 6.77 -3.33
C MET A 75 0.30 6.10 -4.02
N LEU A 76 0.66 4.86 -3.63
CA LEU A 76 1.69 4.09 -4.32
C LEU A 76 1.30 3.76 -5.76
N GLN A 77 0.05 3.32 -5.98
CA GLN A 77 -0.48 3.02 -7.31
C GLN A 77 -0.53 4.27 -8.21
N PHE A 78 -0.99 5.38 -7.66
CA PHE A 78 -1.03 6.66 -8.36
C PHE A 78 0.38 7.15 -8.72
N THR A 79 1.33 7.04 -7.78
CA THR A 79 2.72 7.45 -8.02
C THR A 79 3.36 6.59 -9.11
N LYS A 80 3.15 5.27 -9.09
CA LYS A 80 3.58 4.36 -10.15
C LYS A 80 3.00 4.78 -11.51
N PHE A 81 1.70 5.08 -11.56
CA PHE A 81 1.03 5.54 -12.78
C PHE A 81 1.67 6.82 -13.33
N VAL A 82 1.89 7.82 -12.49
CA VAL A 82 2.54 9.09 -12.88
C VAL A 82 3.97 8.86 -13.36
N ILE A 83 4.75 8.00 -12.69
CA ILE A 83 6.11 7.65 -13.12
C ILE A 83 6.10 7.02 -14.51
N LEU A 84 5.19 6.06 -14.77
CA LEU A 84 5.06 5.41 -16.06
C LEU A 84 4.66 6.40 -17.16
N LEU A 85 3.74 7.33 -16.89
CA LEU A 85 3.41 8.41 -17.83
C LEU A 85 4.64 9.29 -18.13
N ARG A 86 5.40 9.68 -17.10
CA ARG A 86 6.62 10.48 -17.28
C ARG A 86 7.69 9.73 -18.06
N ASN A 87 7.68 8.40 -18.04
CA ASN A 87 8.54 7.56 -18.87
C ASN A 87 8.04 7.39 -20.32
N LYS A 88 7.11 8.26 -20.76
CA LYS A 88 6.50 8.27 -22.09
C LYS A 88 5.71 6.99 -22.41
N ASN A 89 5.17 6.32 -21.39
CA ASN A 89 4.14 5.30 -21.63
C ASN A 89 2.79 6.01 -21.85
N GLY A 90 1.99 5.54 -22.79
CA GLY A 90 0.62 6.03 -22.97
C GLY A 90 -0.27 5.68 -21.78
N ILE A 91 -1.38 6.40 -21.60
CA ILE A 91 -2.30 6.27 -20.44
C ILE A 91 -2.70 4.82 -20.18
N LEU A 92 -3.11 4.09 -21.22
CA LEU A 92 -3.53 2.69 -21.12
C LEU A 92 -2.42 1.78 -20.56
N LYS A 93 -1.18 1.97 -21.02
CA LYS A 93 -0.02 1.19 -20.56
C LYS A 93 0.36 1.55 -19.12
N SER A 94 0.18 2.80 -18.73
CA SER A 94 0.47 3.26 -17.37
C SER A 94 -0.57 2.80 -16.35
N LEU A 95 -1.84 2.69 -16.74
CA LEU A 95 -2.92 2.17 -15.89
C LEU A 95 -2.82 0.66 -15.71
N PHE A 96 -2.56 -0.07 -16.81
CA PHE A 96 -2.52 -1.53 -16.80
C PHE A 96 -1.18 -2.08 -17.27
N PRO A 97 -0.08 -1.81 -16.53
CA PRO A 97 1.24 -2.20 -16.96
C PRO A 97 1.43 -3.72 -17.10
N ILE A 98 0.63 -4.49 -16.36
CA ILE A 98 0.60 -5.95 -16.37
C ILE A 98 0.35 -6.53 -17.77
N PHE A 99 -0.53 -5.91 -18.58
CA PHE A 99 -0.87 -6.38 -19.93
C PHE A 99 0.14 -5.95 -20.99
N PHE A 100 1.02 -4.98 -20.69
CA PHE A 100 1.94 -4.37 -21.65
C PHE A 100 3.42 -4.53 -21.26
N ILE A 101 3.74 -5.53 -20.43
CA ILE A 101 5.06 -5.71 -19.83
C ILE A 101 6.24 -5.63 -20.81
N ASN A 102 6.11 -6.24 -21.99
CA ASN A 102 7.16 -6.26 -22.99
C ASN A 102 7.32 -4.90 -23.70
N LYS A 103 6.28 -4.07 -23.68
CA LYS A 103 6.16 -2.80 -24.42
C LYS A 103 6.24 -1.56 -23.51
N ILE A 104 6.55 -1.75 -22.23
CA ILE A 104 6.65 -0.67 -21.23
C ILE A 104 8.09 -0.21 -21.03
N ASN A 105 8.21 1.13 -20.96
CA ASN A 105 9.42 1.83 -20.61
C ASN A 105 9.43 2.12 -19.11
N ILE A 106 10.18 1.30 -18.36
CA ILE A 106 10.29 1.42 -16.90
C ILE A 106 11.27 2.54 -16.51
N LEU A 107 12.20 2.87 -17.40
CA LEU A 107 13.15 3.97 -17.24
C LEU A 107 12.94 4.97 -18.37
N ASN A 108 13.04 6.25 -18.03
CA ASN A 108 13.13 7.32 -19.00
C ASN A 108 14.55 7.36 -19.60
N SER A 109 14.68 7.84 -20.84
CA SER A 109 16.00 8.12 -21.44
C SER A 109 16.73 9.24 -20.70
N ASN A 110 16.01 10.16 -20.06
CA ASN A 110 16.58 11.26 -19.29
C ASN A 110 16.84 10.84 -17.82
N LEU A 111 18.12 10.84 -17.43
CA LEU A 111 18.59 10.50 -16.09
C LEU A 111 18.02 11.42 -14.99
N LYS A 112 17.81 12.71 -15.29
CA LYS A 112 17.23 13.67 -14.32
C LYS A 112 15.78 13.31 -14.00
N ILE A 113 15.01 12.85 -15.00
CA ILE A 113 13.64 12.38 -14.80
C ILE A 113 13.63 11.10 -13.94
N ASN A 114 14.53 10.15 -14.23
CA ASN A 114 14.65 8.93 -13.42
C ASN A 114 14.98 9.24 -11.95
N LYS A 115 15.91 10.16 -11.69
CA LYS A 115 16.25 10.60 -10.33
C LYS A 115 15.03 11.21 -9.61
N ASN A 116 14.29 12.08 -10.29
CA ASN A 116 13.10 12.71 -9.71
C ASN A 116 11.97 11.70 -9.45
N ASN A 117 11.73 10.78 -10.39
CA ASN A 117 10.75 9.71 -10.24
C ASN A 117 11.08 8.81 -9.05
N PHE A 118 12.37 8.50 -8.88
CA PHE A 118 12.86 7.71 -7.77
C PHE A 118 12.64 8.41 -6.42
N ILE A 119 13.02 9.69 -6.31
CA ILE A 119 12.81 10.49 -5.09
C ILE A 119 11.32 10.56 -4.75
N ALA A 120 10.47 10.84 -5.74
CA ALA A 120 9.02 10.89 -5.54
C ALA A 120 8.47 9.56 -5.01
N PHE A 121 8.90 8.44 -5.59
CA PHE A 121 8.49 7.11 -5.13
C PHE A 121 8.98 6.82 -3.70
N PHE A 122 10.21 7.19 -3.36
CA PHE A 122 10.75 7.05 -2.00
C PHE A 122 9.96 7.88 -0.98
N VAL A 123 9.66 9.14 -1.29
CA VAL A 123 8.87 10.01 -0.40
C VAL A 123 7.50 9.40 -0.14
N ILE A 124 6.81 8.94 -1.19
CA ILE A 124 5.47 8.33 -1.06
C ILE A 124 5.52 7.03 -0.26
N LEU A 125 6.57 6.23 -0.40
CA LEU A 125 6.76 5.03 0.42
C LEU A 125 6.91 5.36 1.90
N ASN A 126 7.66 6.40 2.26
CA ASN A 126 7.80 6.81 3.66
C ASN A 126 6.49 7.37 4.23
N ILE A 127 5.74 8.14 3.44
CA ILE A 127 4.39 8.59 3.83
C ILE A 127 3.48 7.38 4.06
N SER A 128 3.50 6.42 3.14
CA SER A 128 2.71 5.19 3.24
C SER A 128 3.09 4.37 4.48
N LEU A 129 4.39 4.26 4.79
CA LEU A 129 4.87 3.59 5.99
C LEU A 129 4.34 4.28 7.25
N LEU A 130 4.43 5.61 7.32
CA LEU A 130 3.92 6.39 8.45
C LEU A 130 2.41 6.19 8.62
N SER A 131 1.64 6.24 7.54
CA SER A 131 0.19 5.99 7.57
C SER A 131 -0.15 4.58 8.08
N ILE A 132 0.62 3.55 7.69
CA ILE A 132 0.46 2.20 8.22
C ILE A 132 0.80 2.13 9.72
N LEU A 133 1.87 2.80 10.17
CA LEU A 133 2.22 2.84 11.59
C LEU A 133 1.15 3.54 12.43
N ILE A 134 0.57 4.63 11.93
CA ILE A 134 -0.56 5.30 12.58
C ILE A 134 -1.77 4.37 12.64
N SER A 135 -2.06 3.61 11.57
CA SER A 135 -3.10 2.58 11.56
C SER A 135 -2.87 1.50 12.63
N ALA A 136 -1.61 1.13 12.93
CA ALA A 136 -1.29 0.18 13.99
C ALA A 136 -1.78 0.67 15.36
N ILE A 137 -1.65 1.97 15.66
CA ILE A 137 -2.10 2.58 16.92
C ILE A 137 -3.61 2.37 17.09
N PHE A 138 -4.39 2.63 16.03
CA PHE A 138 -5.83 2.40 16.05
C PHE A 138 -6.19 0.92 16.26
N ASN A 139 -5.41 0.00 15.70
CA ASN A 139 -5.65 -1.44 15.87
C ASN A 139 -5.28 -1.94 17.28
N ILE A 140 -4.24 -1.39 17.91
CA ILE A 140 -3.82 -1.73 19.29
C ILE A 140 -4.83 -1.20 20.31
N ILE A 141 -5.29 0.05 20.14
CA ILE A 141 -6.29 0.67 21.05
C ILE A 141 -7.62 -0.08 20.96
N SER A 142 -7.96 -0.57 19.77
CA SER A 142 -9.18 -1.30 19.49
C SER A 142 -9.06 -2.79 19.85
N ASP A 143 -8.53 -3.15 21.01
CA ASP A 143 -8.70 -4.50 21.60
C ASP A 143 -8.29 -5.71 20.71
N SER A 144 -7.10 -5.67 20.11
CA SER A 144 -6.38 -6.84 19.56
C SER A 144 -7.18 -7.81 18.66
N VAL A 145 -8.15 -7.32 17.89
CA VAL A 145 -8.89 -8.19 16.95
C VAL A 145 -7.93 -8.73 15.91
N TYR A 146 -7.70 -10.04 15.95
CA TYR A 146 -6.74 -10.75 15.10
C TYR A 146 -6.86 -10.38 13.61
N TRP A 147 -8.07 -10.13 13.11
CA TRP A 147 -8.30 -9.77 11.71
C TRP A 147 -7.73 -8.40 11.32
N SER A 148 -7.87 -7.36 12.14
CA SER A 148 -7.30 -6.04 11.84
C SER A 148 -5.78 -6.08 11.88
N PHE A 149 -5.22 -6.91 12.77
CA PHE A 149 -3.79 -7.13 12.89
C PHE A 149 -3.21 -7.91 11.70
N ILE A 150 -3.89 -8.96 11.22
CA ILE A 150 -3.51 -9.70 10.00
C ILE A 150 -3.50 -8.77 8.79
N VAL A 151 -4.55 -7.97 8.62
CA VAL A 151 -4.66 -6.95 7.56
C VAL A 151 -3.43 -6.04 7.66
N PHE A 152 -3.18 -5.42 8.82
CA PHE A 152 -2.01 -4.58 9.06
C PHE A 152 -0.68 -5.24 8.67
N ILE A 153 -0.42 -6.48 9.09
CA ILE A 153 0.83 -7.21 8.78
C ILE A 153 1.02 -7.36 7.27
N ILE A 154 -0.05 -7.72 6.53
CA ILE A 154 0.02 -7.90 5.07
C ILE A 154 0.45 -6.59 4.40
N TYR A 155 -0.13 -5.45 4.79
CA TYR A 155 0.24 -4.16 4.19
C TYR A 155 1.62 -3.69 4.63
N PHE A 156 1.97 -3.85 5.90
CA PHE A 156 3.30 -3.51 6.39
C PHE A 156 4.39 -4.30 5.66
N GLY A 157 4.22 -5.62 5.53
CA GLY A 157 5.10 -6.49 4.76
C GLY A 157 5.20 -6.07 3.29
N THR A 158 4.07 -5.68 2.68
CA THR A 158 4.04 -5.16 1.31
C THR A 158 4.88 -3.89 1.16
N ILE A 159 4.73 -2.92 2.07
CA ILE A 159 5.56 -1.71 2.05
C ILE A 159 7.04 -2.06 2.21
N MET A 160 7.39 -2.94 3.15
CA MET A 160 8.78 -3.37 3.34
C MET A 160 9.37 -4.02 2.08
N ILE A 161 8.63 -4.89 1.40
CA ILE A 161 9.05 -5.49 0.13
C ILE A 161 9.20 -4.41 -0.96
N SER A 162 8.39 -3.35 -0.92
CA SER A 162 8.47 -2.21 -1.86
C SER A 162 9.79 -1.44 -1.77
N TYR A 163 10.49 -1.50 -0.63
CA TYR A 163 11.81 -0.88 -0.48
C TYR A 163 12.93 -1.67 -1.19
N ILE A 164 12.73 -2.94 -1.52
CA ILE A 164 13.75 -3.77 -2.20
C ILE A 164 14.18 -3.15 -3.54
N PRO A 165 13.27 -2.79 -4.48
CA PRO A 165 13.63 -2.09 -5.71
C PRO A 165 14.47 -0.81 -5.50
N ILE A 166 14.21 -0.09 -4.41
CA ILE A 166 14.88 1.17 -4.04
C ILE A 166 16.30 0.90 -3.56
N ALA A 167 16.46 -0.03 -2.63
CA ALA A 167 17.75 -0.41 -2.08
C ALA A 167 18.71 -0.88 -3.18
N PHE A 168 18.21 -1.68 -4.13
CA PHE A 168 19.00 -2.13 -5.28
C PHE A 168 19.45 -0.99 -6.20
N TYR A 169 18.63 0.03 -6.40
CA TYR A 169 19.00 1.18 -7.22
C TYR A 169 20.14 1.99 -6.59
N PHE A 170 20.09 2.24 -5.28
CA PHE A 170 21.14 2.98 -4.57
C PHE A 170 22.46 2.21 -4.50
N HIS A 171 22.43 0.95 -4.08
CA HIS A 171 23.63 0.12 -3.98
C HIS A 171 24.40 0.07 -5.30
N LYS A 172 23.69 0.09 -6.43
CA LYS A 172 24.33 0.02 -7.74
C LYS A 172 24.88 1.37 -8.22
N LYS A 173 24.32 2.49 -7.77
CA LYS A 173 24.83 3.82 -8.09
C LYS A 173 26.22 4.01 -7.48
N ASP A 174 26.44 3.51 -6.27
CA ASP A 174 27.73 3.57 -5.58
C ASP A 174 28.81 2.72 -6.28
N ILE A 175 28.42 1.59 -6.89
CA ILE A 175 29.34 0.74 -7.69
C ILE A 175 29.76 1.42 -9.01
N THR A 176 28.95 2.33 -9.56
CA THR A 176 29.26 3.01 -10.85
C THR A 176 29.99 4.34 -10.69
N ILE A 177 30.20 4.80 -9.46
CA ILE A 177 30.89 6.07 -9.16
C ILE A 177 32.29 5.84 -8.58
N ASN A 178 32.63 4.59 -8.23
CA ASN A 178 34.00 4.13 -7.97
C ASN A 178 34.57 3.43 -9.21
#